data_AF-A0A1E7I4T9-F1
#
_entry.id   AF-A0A1E7I4T9-F1
#
_cell.length_a   1.000
_cell.length_b   1.000
_cell.length_c   1.000
_cell.angle_alpha   90.00
_cell.angle_beta   90.00
_cell.angle_gamma   90.00
#
_symmetry.space_group_name_H-M   'P 1'
#
loop_
_entity.id
_entity.type
_entity.pdbx_description
1 polymer ?
#
loop_
_entity_poly.entity_id
_entity_poly.type
_entity_poly.pdbx_seq_one_letter_code
_entity_poly.pdbx_strand_id
1 'polypeptide(L)'
;MAIDKEAWKRKYRDRTAVATDDLVRGYTERTDKVARMSSDDSQKNYESAMKDPSVLKRRQAKLKGLSETDLNEAMRTKGAARYAEGTAASADKALANVTPYLEEIDRTVAALPPRSRDPRQNVMTRVVPIAVNLSEKKKRMT
;
A
#
# COMPACT_ATOMS: atom_id res chain seq x y z
N MET A 1 23.07 12.03 38.12
CA MET A 1 23.43 10.64 37.74
C MET A 1 23.39 10.56 36.23
N ALA A 2 24.47 10.13 35.56
CA ALA A 2 24.48 10.01 34.10
C ALA A 2 23.64 8.80 33.67
N ILE A 3 22.84 8.95 32.61
CA ILE A 3 22.07 7.83 32.05
C ILE A 3 23.03 6.89 31.33
N ASP A 4 23.05 5.62 31.73
CA ASP A 4 23.74 4.55 30.99
C ASP A 4 22.97 4.26 29.69
N LYS A 5 23.51 4.78 28.58
CA LYS A 5 22.93 4.67 27.25
C LYS A 5 22.92 3.23 26.74
N GLU A 6 23.91 2.42 27.08
CA GLU A 6 24.00 1.03 26.64
C GLU A 6 23.03 0.14 27.43
N ALA A 7 22.91 0.35 28.75
CA ALA A 7 21.88 -0.30 29.54
C ALA A 7 20.46 0.07 29.06
N TRP A 8 20.23 1.34 28.71
CA TRP A 8 18.96 1.77 28.14
C TRP A 8 18.66 1.07 26.80
N LYS A 9 19.64 1.00 25.89
CA LYS A 9 19.50 0.36 24.58
C LYS A 9 19.21 -1.14 24.70
N ARG A 10 19.88 -1.84 25.62
CA ARG A 10 19.58 -3.25 25.94
C ARG A 10 18.15 -3.41 26.43
N LYS A 11 17.77 -2.65 27.47
CA LYS A 11 16.40 -2.68 28.02
C LYS A 11 15.34 -2.37 26.96
N TYR A 12 15.60 -1.43 26.06
CA TYR A 12 14.71 -1.12 24.95
C TYR A 12 14.51 -2.33 24.01
N ARG A 13 15.59 -3.01 23.61
CA ARG A 13 15.52 -4.20 22.77
C ARG A 13 14.73 -5.33 23.44
N ASP A 14 15.06 -5.63 24.70
CA ASP A 14 14.43 -6.71 25.44
C ASP A 14 12.92 -6.46 25.62
N ARG A 15 12.54 -5.22 25.93
CA ARG A 15 11.13 -4.83 26.07
C ARG A 15 10.39 -4.75 24.74
N THR A 16 11.08 -4.53 23.64
CA THR A 16 10.45 -4.51 22.30
C THR A 16 9.88 -5.88 21.94
N ALA A 17 10.56 -6.96 22.29
CA ALA A 17 10.07 -8.32 22.05
C ALA A 17 8.73 -8.56 22.78
N VAL A 18 8.70 -8.30 24.09
CA VAL A 18 7.48 -8.45 24.91
C VAL A 18 6.35 -7.53 24.43
N ALA A 19 6.67 -6.27 24.12
CA ALA A 19 5.68 -5.32 23.63
C ALA A 19 5.11 -5.70 22.25
N THR A 20 5.87 -6.43 21.43
CA THR A 20 5.41 -6.92 20.13
C THR A 20 4.34 -8.00 20.32
N ASP A 21 4.58 -8.96 21.22
CA ASP A 21 3.60 -10.01 21.52
C ASP A 21 2.30 -9.43 22.11
N ASP A 22 2.42 -8.48 23.04
CA ASP A 22 1.27 -7.78 23.61
C ASP A 22 0.47 -7.04 22.53
N LEU A 23 1.17 -6.37 21.61
CA LEU A 23 0.55 -5.67 20.48
C LEU A 23 -0.19 -6.66 19.57
N VAL A 24 0.46 -7.75 19.16
CA VAL A 24 -0.11 -8.74 18.24
C VAL A 24 -1.34 -9.40 18.87
N ARG A 25 -1.25 -9.80 20.14
CA ARG A 25 -2.37 -10.39 20.87
C ARG A 25 -3.55 -9.42 20.97
N GLY A 26 -3.33 -8.20 21.50
CA GLY A 26 -4.39 -7.22 21.64
C GLY A 26 -4.99 -6.79 20.29
N TYR A 27 -4.17 -6.76 19.23
CA TYR A 27 -4.66 -6.52 17.88
C TYR A 27 -5.51 -7.68 17.38
N THR A 28 -5.05 -8.92 17.47
CA THR A 28 -5.73 -10.10 16.88
C THR A 28 -7.03 -10.46 17.59
N GLU A 29 -7.10 -10.33 18.91
CA GLU A 29 -8.30 -10.63 19.72
C GLU A 29 -9.48 -9.68 19.44
N ARG A 30 -9.20 -8.45 18.97
CA ARG A 30 -10.24 -7.47 18.68
C ARG A 30 -11.05 -7.84 17.43
N THR A 31 -12.37 -7.89 17.51
CA THR A 31 -13.24 -8.32 16.39
C THR A 31 -13.90 -7.16 15.63
N ASP A 32 -13.98 -5.97 16.21
CA ASP A 32 -14.67 -4.79 15.64
C ASP A 32 -13.77 -3.91 14.73
N LYS A 33 -12.55 -4.38 14.42
CA LYS A 33 -11.51 -3.57 13.78
C LYS A 33 -11.96 -2.95 12.46
N VAL A 34 -12.55 -3.75 11.57
CA VAL A 34 -12.95 -3.28 10.23
C VAL A 34 -13.99 -2.18 10.36
N ALA A 35 -15.05 -2.42 11.15
CA ALA A 35 -16.13 -1.45 11.35
C ALA A 35 -15.61 -0.11 11.92
N ARG A 36 -14.67 -0.16 12.88
CA ARG A 36 -14.06 1.07 13.41
C ARG A 36 -13.21 1.77 12.37
N MET A 37 -12.35 1.05 11.66
CA MET A 37 -11.44 1.63 10.67
C MET A 37 -12.19 2.23 9.49
N SER A 38 -13.30 1.63 9.07
CA SER A 38 -14.15 2.08 7.96
C SER A 38 -15.23 3.09 8.37
N SER A 39 -15.25 3.55 9.63
CA SER A 39 -16.26 4.50 10.11
C SER A 39 -15.99 5.93 9.66
N ASP A 40 -17.05 6.73 9.53
CA ASP A 40 -16.95 8.17 9.26
C ASP A 40 -16.11 8.89 10.32
N ASP A 41 -16.19 8.46 11.58
CA ASP A 41 -15.41 9.05 12.66
C ASP A 41 -13.91 8.79 12.49
N SER A 42 -13.54 7.59 12.02
CA SER A 42 -12.15 7.26 11.66
C SER A 42 -11.64 8.18 10.56
N GLN A 43 -12.44 8.39 9.50
CA GLN A 43 -12.10 9.31 8.41
C GLN A 43 -11.97 10.77 8.91
N LYS A 44 -12.92 11.26 9.70
CA LYS A 44 -12.88 12.62 10.29
C LYS A 44 -11.65 12.83 11.17
N ASN A 45 -11.30 11.84 11.99
CA ASN A 45 -10.11 11.90 12.85
C ASN A 45 -8.84 11.99 12.01
N TYR A 46 -8.74 11.20 10.94
CA TYR A 46 -7.62 11.26 10.00
C TYR A 46 -7.51 12.65 9.36
N GLU A 47 -8.61 13.18 8.84
CA GLU A 47 -8.65 14.50 8.20
C GLU A 47 -8.28 15.63 9.16
N SER A 48 -8.76 15.55 10.41
CA SER A 48 -8.44 16.51 11.47
C SER A 48 -6.94 16.52 11.76
N ALA A 49 -6.34 15.33 11.95
CA ALA A 49 -4.91 15.21 12.21
C ALA A 49 -4.04 15.71 11.06
N MET A 50 -4.49 15.54 9.81
CA MET A 50 -3.78 16.06 8.62
C MET A 50 -3.88 17.58 8.47
N LYS A 51 -4.81 18.23 9.16
CA LYS A 51 -4.95 19.70 9.21
C LYS A 51 -4.32 20.32 10.46
N ASP A 52 -4.02 19.51 11.48
CA ASP A 52 -3.43 19.97 12.74
C ASP A 52 -2.00 20.51 12.53
N PRO A 53 -1.77 21.83 12.74
CA PRO A 53 -0.45 22.44 12.56
C PRO A 53 0.63 21.82 13.45
N SER A 54 0.27 21.30 14.63
CA SER A 54 1.21 20.68 15.57
C SER A 54 1.77 19.36 15.03
N VAL A 55 0.91 18.54 14.41
CA VAL A 55 1.27 17.28 13.75
C VAL A 55 2.18 17.56 12.56
N LEU A 56 1.77 18.51 11.72
CA LEU A 56 2.51 18.89 10.52
C LEU A 56 3.88 19.49 10.87
N LYS A 57 3.96 20.37 11.87
CA LYS A 57 5.23 20.95 12.33
C LYS A 57 6.17 19.89 12.89
N ARG A 58 5.65 18.92 13.64
CA ARG A 58 6.45 17.79 14.17
C ARG A 58 7.01 16.95 13.02
N ARG A 59 6.20 16.63 12.02
CA ARG A 59 6.65 15.92 10.81
C ARG A 59 7.75 16.70 10.09
N GLN A 60 7.54 17.99 9.83
CA GLN A 60 8.53 18.82 9.16
C GLN A 60 9.85 18.89 9.93
N ALA A 61 9.81 19.04 11.26
CA ALA A 61 11.01 19.06 12.09
C ALA A 61 11.80 17.75 12.02
N LYS A 62 11.10 16.59 11.99
CA LYS A 62 11.76 15.29 11.83
C LYS A 62 12.36 15.10 10.45
N LEU A 63 11.67 15.52 9.39
CA LEU A 63 12.17 15.45 8.02
C LEU A 63 13.42 16.32 7.82
N LYS A 64 13.47 17.51 8.43
CA LYS A 64 14.66 18.37 8.41
C LYS A 64 15.91 17.73 9.04
N GLY A 65 15.73 16.74 9.91
CA GLY A 65 16.82 16.01 10.53
C GLY A 65 17.32 14.81 9.73
N LEU A 66 16.77 14.55 8.54
CA LEU A 66 17.18 13.46 7.66
C LEU A 66 18.08 14.00 6.54
N SER A 67 19.16 13.29 6.24
CA SER A 67 19.94 13.51 5.03
C SER A 67 19.54 12.53 3.93
N GLU A 68 19.85 12.88 2.68
CA GLU A 68 19.75 11.96 1.54
C GLU A 68 20.54 10.67 1.78
N THR A 69 21.70 10.76 2.44
CA THR A 69 22.50 9.58 2.80
C THR A 69 21.74 8.66 3.74
N ASP A 70 21.07 9.19 4.78
CA ASP A 70 20.27 8.40 5.72
C ASP A 70 19.12 7.68 5.02
N LEU A 71 18.44 8.38 4.10
CA LEU A 71 17.34 7.83 3.32
C LEU A 71 17.81 6.70 2.41
N ASN A 72 18.90 6.93 1.67
CA ASN A 72 19.48 5.94 0.78
C ASN A 72 19.97 4.71 1.53
N GLU A 73 20.60 4.89 2.69
CA GLU A 73 21.08 3.78 3.50
C GLU A 73 19.92 2.98 4.11
N ALA A 74 18.86 3.65 4.57
CA ALA A 74 17.65 2.97 5.03
C ALA A 74 17.00 2.14 3.93
N MET A 75 16.98 2.64 2.69
CA MET A 75 16.45 1.90 1.54
C MET A 75 17.29 0.67 1.19
N ARG A 76 18.62 0.79 1.18
CA ARG A 76 19.53 -0.34 0.90
C ARG A 76 19.44 -1.41 1.98
N THR A 77 19.44 -1.02 3.25
CA THR A 77 19.54 -1.95 4.37
C THR A 77 18.21 -2.58 4.79
N LYS A 78 17.10 -1.86 4.65
CA LYS A 78 15.78 -2.32 5.12
C LYS A 78 14.73 -2.35 4.01
N GLY A 79 14.79 -1.39 3.10
CA GLY A 79 13.77 -1.22 2.05
C GLY A 79 13.68 -2.44 1.13
N ALA A 80 14.81 -2.88 0.57
CA ALA A 80 14.84 -4.00 -0.37
C ALA A 80 14.26 -5.30 0.22
N ALA A 81 14.72 -5.70 1.41
CA ALA A 81 14.26 -6.92 2.07
C ALA A 81 12.75 -6.87 2.39
N ARG A 82 12.28 -5.76 2.99
CA ARG A 82 10.87 -5.60 3.35
C ARG A 82 9.96 -5.51 2.13
N TYR A 83 10.43 -4.89 1.04
CA TYR A 83 9.68 -4.82 -0.20
C TYR A 83 9.51 -6.20 -0.82
N ALA A 84 10.59 -6.99 -0.92
CA ALA A 84 10.53 -8.33 -1.46
C ALA A 84 9.60 -9.24 -0.64
N GLU A 85 9.75 -9.24 0.69
CA GLU A 85 8.89 -10.01 1.59
C GLU A 85 7.42 -9.60 1.48
N GLY A 86 7.14 -8.29 1.56
CA GLY A 86 5.78 -7.77 1.52
C GLY A 86 5.07 -7.98 0.19
N THR A 87 5.79 -7.83 -0.93
CA THR A 87 5.21 -8.05 -2.27
C THR A 87 4.98 -9.52 -2.54
N ALA A 88 5.91 -10.41 -2.17
CA ALA A 88 5.71 -11.85 -2.25
C ALA A 88 4.50 -12.31 -1.42
N ALA A 89 4.39 -11.86 -0.17
CA ALA A 89 3.26 -12.20 0.71
C ALA A 89 1.92 -11.63 0.21
N SER A 90 1.93 -10.58 -0.62
CA SER A 90 0.73 -9.95 -1.17
C SER A 90 0.38 -10.40 -2.59
N ALA A 91 1.09 -11.39 -3.15
CA ALA A 91 0.92 -11.83 -4.53
C ALA A 91 -0.53 -12.24 -4.84
N ASP A 92 -1.17 -13.01 -3.96
CA ASP A 92 -2.56 -13.45 -4.15
C ASP A 92 -3.55 -12.29 -4.11
N LYS A 93 -3.31 -11.31 -3.24
CA LYS A 93 -4.12 -10.08 -3.21
C LYS A 93 -3.94 -9.28 -4.50
N ALA A 94 -2.70 -9.17 -5.00
CA ALA A 94 -2.43 -8.51 -6.27
C ALA A 94 -3.16 -9.23 -7.41
N LEU A 95 -3.08 -10.56 -7.46
CA LEU A 95 -3.79 -11.39 -8.43
C LEU A 95 -5.30 -11.15 -8.34
N ALA A 96 -5.90 -11.29 -7.15
CA ALA A 96 -7.34 -11.07 -6.94
C ALA A 96 -7.81 -9.68 -7.41
N ASN A 97 -6.99 -8.64 -7.23
CA ASN A 97 -7.32 -7.29 -7.70
C ASN A 97 -7.25 -7.14 -9.22
N VAL A 98 -6.34 -7.86 -9.91
CA VAL A 98 -6.18 -7.76 -11.37
C VAL A 98 -7.01 -8.78 -12.14
N THR A 99 -7.37 -9.92 -11.53
CA THR A 99 -8.15 -11.00 -12.15
C THR A 99 -9.39 -10.48 -12.88
N PRO A 100 -10.25 -9.60 -12.29
CA PRO A 100 -11.44 -9.13 -12.99
C PRO A 100 -11.14 -8.37 -14.30
N TYR A 101 -9.95 -7.76 -14.41
CA TYR A 101 -9.51 -7.08 -15.63
C TYR A 101 -8.90 -8.06 -16.63
N LEU A 102 -8.14 -9.06 -16.16
CA LEU A 102 -7.59 -10.11 -17.00
C LEU A 102 -8.71 -10.91 -17.69
N GLU A 103 -9.75 -11.29 -16.93
CA GLU A 103 -10.94 -11.96 -17.47
C GLU A 103 -11.69 -11.10 -18.50
N GLU A 104 -11.75 -9.77 -18.30
CA GLU A 104 -12.37 -8.84 -19.26
C GLU A 104 -11.55 -8.71 -20.54
N ILE A 105 -10.21 -8.73 -20.42
CA ILE A 105 -9.30 -8.77 -21.57
C ILE A 105 -9.53 -10.05 -22.36
N ASP A 106 -9.53 -11.21 -21.70
CA ASP A 106 -9.72 -12.51 -22.36
C ASP A 106 -11.05 -12.55 -23.11
N ARG A 107 -12.14 -12.12 -22.46
CA ARG A 107 -13.46 -12.03 -23.09
C ARG A 107 -13.46 -11.08 -24.28
N THR A 108 -12.88 -9.89 -24.13
CA THR A 108 -12.86 -8.88 -25.20
C THR A 108 -12.05 -9.38 -26.40
N VAL A 109 -10.85 -9.91 -26.15
CA VAL A 109 -9.93 -10.41 -27.18
C VAL A 109 -10.55 -11.54 -27.97
N ALA A 110 -11.27 -12.46 -27.31
CA ALA A 110 -11.98 -13.56 -27.97
C ALA A 110 -13.06 -13.09 -28.97
N ALA A 111 -13.62 -11.90 -28.76
CA ALA A 111 -14.66 -11.32 -29.62
C ALA A 111 -14.11 -10.36 -30.71
N LEU A 112 -12.80 -10.11 -30.75
CA LEU A 112 -12.23 -9.13 -31.68
C LEU A 112 -12.21 -9.66 -33.13
N PRO A 113 -12.53 -8.80 -34.11
CA PRO A 113 -12.44 -9.17 -35.52
C PRO A 113 -10.98 -9.47 -35.92
N PRO A 114 -10.72 -10.33 -36.93
CA PRO A 114 -9.38 -10.60 -37.43
C PRO A 114 -8.60 -9.32 -37.74
N ARG A 115 -7.26 -9.35 -37.55
CA ARG A 115 -6.41 -8.21 -37.90
C ARG A 115 -6.43 -7.97 -39.40
N SER A 116 -6.52 -6.69 -39.78
CA SER A 116 -6.34 -6.23 -41.16
C SER A 116 -4.91 -5.77 -41.41
N ARG A 117 -4.59 -5.39 -42.66
CA ARG A 117 -3.33 -4.73 -43.01
C ARG A 117 -3.31 -3.23 -42.72
N ASP A 118 -4.47 -2.62 -42.48
CA ASP A 118 -4.57 -1.20 -42.14
C ASP A 118 -4.34 -1.00 -40.62
N PRO A 119 -3.26 -0.31 -40.21
CA PRO A 119 -2.98 -0.02 -38.81
C PRO A 119 -4.08 0.79 -38.13
N ARG A 120 -4.67 1.77 -38.83
CA ARG A 120 -5.74 2.61 -38.28
C ARG A 120 -6.97 1.76 -37.99
N GLN A 121 -7.36 0.91 -38.94
CA GLN A 121 -8.48 -0.02 -38.74
C GLN A 121 -8.22 -0.96 -37.57
N ASN A 122 -7.01 -1.50 -37.41
CA ASN A 122 -6.66 -2.36 -36.28
C ASN A 122 -6.76 -1.63 -34.93
N VAL A 123 -6.32 -0.37 -34.83
CA VAL A 123 -6.47 0.42 -33.61
C VAL A 123 -7.95 0.59 -33.28
N MET A 124 -8.74 1.05 -34.23
CA MET A 124 -10.17 1.34 -34.03
C MET A 124 -10.99 0.10 -33.68
N THR A 125 -10.70 -1.03 -34.32
CA THR A 125 -11.53 -2.25 -34.19
C THR A 125 -11.03 -3.23 -33.13
N ARG A 126 -9.80 -3.05 -32.61
CA ARG A 126 -9.20 -4.00 -31.66
C ARG A 126 -8.69 -3.33 -30.38
N VAL A 127 -7.93 -2.25 -30.48
CA VAL A 127 -7.33 -1.58 -29.31
C VAL A 127 -8.38 -0.77 -28.55
N VAL A 128 -9.17 0.04 -29.26
CA VAL A 128 -10.20 0.88 -28.65
C VAL A 128 -11.21 0.07 -27.83
N PRO A 129 -11.77 -1.06 -28.33
CA PRO A 129 -12.68 -1.89 -27.53
C PRO A 129 -12.08 -2.40 -26.21
N ILE A 130 -10.81 -2.85 -26.21
CA ILE A 130 -10.14 -3.31 -24.98
C ILE A 130 -10.05 -2.16 -23.96
N ALA A 131 -9.61 -0.98 -24.40
CA ALA A 131 -9.47 0.17 -23.51
C ALA A 131 -10.82 0.66 -22.94
N VAL A 132 -11.86 0.69 -23.77
CA VAL A 132 -13.22 1.06 -23.36
C VAL A 132 -13.76 0.05 -22.33
N ASN A 133 -13.71 -1.24 -22.63
CA ASN A 133 -14.24 -2.29 -21.75
C ASN A 133 -13.53 -2.33 -20.40
N LEU A 134 -12.20 -2.14 -20.37
CA LEU A 134 -11.43 -2.03 -19.13
C LEU A 134 -11.81 -0.81 -18.29
N SER A 135 -12.01 0.34 -18.94
CA SER A 135 -12.45 1.58 -18.27
C SER A 135 -13.84 1.40 -17.66
N GLU A 136 -14.77 0.79 -18.40
CA GLU A 136 -16.10 0.49 -17.88
C GLU A 136 -16.08 -0.55 -16.75
N LYS A 137 -15.26 -1.60 -16.88
CA LYS A 137 -15.08 -2.61 -15.83
C LYS A 137 -14.65 -1.95 -14.52
N LYS A 138 -13.70 -1.02 -14.57
CA LYS A 138 -13.27 -0.25 -13.39
C LYS A 138 -14.43 0.52 -12.76
N LYS A 139 -15.22 1.23 -13.57
CA LYS A 139 -16.38 2.01 -13.08
C LYS A 139 -17.42 1.13 -12.40
N ARG A 140 -17.62 -0.11 -12.86
CA ARG A 140 -18.56 -1.07 -12.24
C ARG A 140 -18.06 -1.67 -10.92
N MET A 141 -16.77 -1.55 -10.62
CA MET A 141 -16.15 -2.10 -9.40
C MET A 141 -15.97 -1.05 -8.29
N THR A 142 -16.23 0.23 -8.59
CA THR A 142 -16.10 1.34 -7.64
C THR A 142 -17.48 1.70 -7.10
#